data_AF-H1XZ71-F1
#
_entry.id   AF-H1XZ71-F1
#
_cell.length_a   1.000
_cell.length_b   1.000
_cell.length_c   1.000
_cell.angle_alpha   90.00
_cell.angle_beta   90.00
_cell.angle_gamma   90.00
#
_symmetry.space_group_name_H-M   'P 1'
#
loop_
_entity.id
_entity.type
_entity.pdbx_description
1 polymer ?
#
loop_
_entity_poly.entity_id
_entity_poly.type
_entity_poly.pdbx_seq_one_letter_code
_entity_poly.pdbx_strand_id
1 'polypeptide(L)' 'MKDTVYLLIKVVINTNHRNIQDAISDVQRNTIFTIMNSKNVKVIDSKIMDLRTKRK' A
#
# COMPACT_ATOMS: atom_id res chain seq x y z
N MET A 1 16.25 -18.84 0.16
CA MET A 1 16.41 -17.53 0.82
C MET A 1 15.04 -16.91 0.99
N LYS A 2 14.73 -16.37 2.17
CA LYS A 2 13.49 -15.63 2.45
C LYS A 2 13.90 -14.22 2.83
N ASP A 3 13.39 -13.23 2.11
CA ASP A 3 13.66 -11.83 2.40
C ASP A 3 12.38 -11.02 2.24
N THR A 4 12.34 -9.84 2.84
CA THR A 4 11.19 -8.92 2.82
C THR A 4 11.51 -7.73 1.94
N VAL A 5 10.70 -7.52 0.90
CA VAL A 5 10.84 -6.38 -0.03
C VAL A 5 9.66 -5.44 0.17
N TYR A 6 9.93 -4.14 0.18
CA TYR A 6 8.91 -3.10 0.24
C TYR A 6 8.75 -2.46 -1.14
N LEU A 7 7.53 -2.50 -1.67
CA LEU A 7 7.18 -1.81 -2.91
C LEU A 7 6.46 -0.51 -2.58
N LEU A 8 6.97 0.59 -3.11
CA LEU A 8 6.37 1.92 -2.99
C LEU A 8 5.62 2.24 -4.28
N ILE A 9 4.33 2.56 -4.15
CA ILE A 9 3.48 2.92 -5.29
C ILE A 9 3.13 4.41 -5.16
N LYS A 10 3.33 5.17 -6.24
CA LYS A 10 2.86 6.55 -6.32
C LYS A 10 1.39 6.56 -6.75
N VAL A 11 0.54 7.16 -5.92
CA VAL A 11 -0.87 7.38 -6.22
C VAL A 11 -1.14 8.87 -6.11
N VAL A 12 -1.78 9.44 -7.13
CA VAL A 12 -2.25 10.82 -7.11
C VAL A 12 -3.76 10.77 -6.93
N ILE A 13 -4.27 11.40 -5.87
CA ILE A 13 -5.69 11.39 -5.52
C ILE A 13 -6.25 12.81 -5.53
N ASN A 14 -7.50 12.95 -5.96
CA ASN A 14 -8.31 14.12 -5.69
C ASN A 14 -9.34 13.73 -4.62
N THR A 15 -9.47 14.52 -3.56
CA THR A 15 -10.30 14.16 -2.41
C THR A 15 -11.05 15.36 -1.87
N ASN A 16 -12.27 15.10 -1.38
CA ASN A 16 -13.09 16.06 -0.65
C ASN A 16 -12.88 15.97 0.87
N HIS A 17 -12.05 15.03 1.33
CA HIS A 17 -11.72 14.91 2.76
C HIS A 17 -10.95 16.14 3.22
N ARG A 18 -11.38 16.73 4.34
CA ARG A 18 -10.67 17.85 4.97
C ARG A 18 -9.30 17.43 5.52
N ASN A 19 -9.16 16.17 5.91
CA ASN A 19 -7.92 15.61 6.43
C ASN A 19 -7.38 14.56 5.46
N ILE A 20 -6.11 14.74 5.06
CA ILE A 20 -5.43 13.79 4.17
C ILE A 20 -5.36 12.37 4.76
N GLN A 21 -5.38 12.23 6.09
CA GLN A 21 -5.37 10.93 6.77
C GLN A 21 -6.60 10.08 6.44
N ASP A 22 -7.77 10.71 6.31
CA ASP A 22 -9.01 10.01 5.99
C ASP A 22 -8.97 9.55 4.53
N ALA A 23 -8.46 10.39 3.62
CA ALA A 23 -8.23 10.02 2.23
C ALA A 23 -7.21 8.88 2.07
N ILE A 24 -6.10 8.90 2.83
CA ILE A 24 -5.12 7.81 2.85
C ILE A 24 -5.76 6.53 3.35
N SER A 25 -6.53 6.59 4.45
CA SER A 25 -7.23 5.43 5.01
C SER A 25 -8.20 4.81 4.00
N ASP A 26 -8.95 5.64 3.28
CA ASP A 26 -9.86 5.19 2.23
C ASP A 26 -9.13 4.51 1.08
N VAL A 27 -8.02 5.10 0.61
CA VAL A 27 -7.20 4.47 -0.43
C VAL A 27 -6.66 3.13 0.06
N GLN A 28 -6.11 3.06 1.27
CA GLN A 28 -5.51 1.84 1.81
C GLN A 28 -6.54 0.72 2.02
N ARG A 29 -7.75 1.04 2.48
CA ARG A 29 -8.81 0.04 2.72
C ARG A 29 -9.42 -0.49 1.43
N ASN A 30 -9.52 0.35 0.40
CA ASN A 30 -10.18 -0.01 -0.85
C ASN A 30 -9.21 -0.47 -1.95
N THR A 31 -7.89 -0.35 -1.73
CA THR A 31 -6.91 -0.82 -2.71
C THR A 31 -6.87 -2.34 -2.73
N ILE A 32 -7.06 -2.89 -3.93
CA ILE A 32 -6.79 -4.29 -4.24
C ILE A 32 -5.53 -4.31 -5.12
N PHE A 33 -4.56 -5.15 -4.76
CA PHE A 33 -3.33 -5.30 -5.53
C PHE A 33 -3.05 -6.78 -5.78
N THR A 34 -2.24 -7.07 -6.80
CA THR A 34 -1.82 -8.42 -7.14
C THR A 34 -0.32 -8.41 -7.39
N ILE A 35 0.43 -9.23 -6.63
CA ILE A 35 1.86 -9.45 -6.86
C ILE A 35 2.00 -10.89 -7.37
N MET A 36 2.51 -11.02 -8.59
CA MET A 36 2.67 -12.31 -9.23
C MET A 36 4.05 -12.89 -8.97
N ASN A 37 4.12 -14.22 -9.01
CA ASN A 37 5.39 -14.92 -9.09
C ASN A 37 6.09 -14.62 -10.41
N SER A 38 7.42 -14.73 -10.41
CA SER A 38 8.23 -14.80 -11.62
C SER A 38 9.02 -16.10 -11.64
N LYS A 39 9.76 -16.36 -12.72
CA LYS A 39 10.66 -17.52 -12.81
C LYS A 39 11.67 -17.59 -11.65
N ASN A 40 12.05 -16.44 -11.09
CA ASN A 40 13.10 -16.33 -10.08
C ASN A 40 12.59 -15.93 -8.68
N VAL A 41 11.31 -15.57 -8.55
CA VAL A 41 10.74 -15.04 -7.29
C VAL A 41 9.38 -15.65 -7.02
N LYS A 42 9.23 -16.23 -5.83
CA LYS A 42 7.95 -16.71 -5.30
C LYS A 42 7.47 -15.79 -4.19
N VAL A 43 6.30 -15.18 -4.39
CA VAL A 43 5.62 -14.38 -3.37
C VAL A 43 4.98 -15.34 -2.36
N ILE A 44 5.32 -15.17 -1.09
CA ILE A 44 4.85 -16.04 -0.01
C ILE A 44 3.68 -15.37 0.74
N ASP A 45 3.79 -14.07 0.97
CA ASP A 45 2.79 -13.24 1.63
C ASP A 45 2.88 -11.82 1.07
N SER A 46 1.76 -11.11 1.06
CA SER A 46 1.71 -9.73 0.65
C SER A 46 0.58 -9.00 1.35
N LYS A 47 0.85 -7.81 1.87
CA LYS A 47 -0.13 -6.96 2.55
C LYS A 47 0.11 -5.48 2.26
N ILE A 48 -0.96 -4.70 2.24
CA ILE A 48 -0.86 -3.24 2.32
C ILE A 48 -0.41 -2.89 3.73
N MET A 49 0.66 -2.10 3.84
CA MET A 49 1.10 -1.56 5.12
C MET A 49 0.27 -0.33 5.49
N ASP A 50 -0.27 -0.32 6.70
CA ASP A 50 -0.97 0.83 7.27
C ASP A 50 0.02 1.99 7.46
N LEU A 51 -0.29 3.14 6.85
CA LEU A 51 0.55 4.32 6.92
C LEU A 51 0.05 5.17 8.08
N ARG A 52 0.60 4.92 9.27
CA ARG A 52 0.38 5.76 10.44
C ARG A 52 1.11 7.09 10.29
N THR A 53 0.59 7.97 9.46
CA THR A 53 1.10 9.33 9.34
C THR A 53 0.74 10.13 10.61
N LYS A 54 1.75 10.73 11.26
CA LYS A 54 1.56 11.50 12.50
C LYS A 54 0.51 12.60 12.28
N ARG A 55 -0.46 12.71 13.19
CA ARG A 55 -1.32 13.91 13.28
C ARG A 55 -0.41 15.09 13.62
N LYS A 56 -0.29 16.05 12.71
CA LYS A 56 0.25 17.37 13.03
C LYS A 56 -0.81 18.18 13.74
#